data_AF-A0A0S8L5T1-F1
#
_entry.id   AF-A0A0S8L5T1-F1
#
_cell.length_a   1.000
_cell.length_b   1.000
_cell.length_c   1.000
_cell.angle_alpha   90.00
_cell.angle_beta   90.00
_cell.angle_gamma   90.00
#
_symmetry.space_group_name_H-M   'P 1'
#
loop_
_entity.id
_entity.type
_entity.pdbx_description
1 polymer ?
#
loop_
_entity_poly.entity_id
_entity_poly.type
_entity_poly.pdbx_seq_one_letter_code
_entity_poly.pdbx_strand_id
1 'polypeptide(L)'
;MVPNEPYKCVWTARSVDAGATWTSEQLTDARRDATNDVVSGSQSNNGFAIAWQEDPLGLQPGEAEGPGDGGSGAHTTGGTNIWYTYAANLAGANPLLRSKIVQLTDNVPTPPPGDGPPTGPGASRPTLQMSGTTAAIVYEESKGGGGGGKDQAVAAERAFTTTRSASTRRT
;
A
#
# COMPACT_ATOMS: atom_id res chain seq x y z
N MET A 1 -7.12 -7.85 -19.19
CA MET A 1 -6.49 -8.23 -17.92
C MET A 1 -4.99 -8.07 -18.12
N VAL A 2 -4.33 -7.24 -17.32
CA VAL A 2 -2.86 -7.18 -17.35
C VAL A 2 -2.34 -8.50 -16.78
N PRO A 3 -1.38 -9.19 -17.42
CA PRO A 3 -0.76 -10.38 -16.85
C PRO A 3 -0.10 -10.06 -15.51
N ASN A 4 -0.25 -10.94 -14.52
CA ASN A 4 0.53 -10.81 -13.30
C ASN A 4 2.00 -11.05 -13.64
N GLU A 5 2.86 -10.08 -13.30
CA GLU A 5 4.31 -10.25 -13.30
C GLU A 5 4.72 -11.24 -12.17
N PRO A 6 5.93 -11.84 -12.19
CA PRO A 6 6.35 -12.88 -11.23
C PRO A 6 6.56 -12.40 -9.78
N TYR A 7 5.94 -11.30 -9.37
CA TYR A 7 6.17 -10.65 -8.08
C TYR A 7 4.92 -10.67 -7.17
N LYS A 8 5.06 -10.18 -5.94
CA LYS A 8 3.99 -10.24 -4.93
C LYS A 8 2.85 -9.27 -5.28
N CYS A 9 1.62 -9.78 -5.13
CA CYS A 9 0.39 -9.00 -5.19
C CYS A 9 -0.22 -8.83 -3.79
N VAL A 10 -0.95 -7.74 -3.57
CA VAL A 10 -1.92 -7.66 -2.48
C VAL A 10 -3.26 -8.22 -2.97
N TRP A 11 -3.76 -9.21 -2.24
CA TRP A 11 -5.10 -9.76 -2.41
C TRP A 11 -5.90 -9.56 -1.13
N THR A 12 -7.19 -9.32 -1.28
CA THR A 12 -8.13 -9.28 -0.16
C THR A 12 -9.18 -10.36 -0.35
N ALA A 13 -9.59 -11.01 0.74
CA ALA A 13 -10.77 -11.85 0.79
C ALA A 13 -11.66 -11.33 1.92
N ARG A 14 -12.94 -11.10 1.64
CA ARG A 14 -13.88 -10.49 2.59
C ARG A 14 -15.20 -11.24 2.63
N SER A 15 -15.74 -11.38 3.83
CA SER A 15 -17.04 -11.98 4.10
C SER A 15 -17.95 -10.98 4.80
N VAL A 16 -19.22 -10.98 4.40
CA VAL A 16 -20.29 -10.17 5.02
C VAL A 16 -21.32 -11.03 5.76
N ASP A 17 -21.07 -12.33 5.85
CA ASP A 17 -21.95 -13.37 6.37
C ASP A 17 -21.22 -14.28 7.37
N ALA A 18 -20.40 -13.68 8.24
CA ALA A 18 -19.67 -14.35 9.31
C ALA A 18 -18.76 -15.52 8.83
N GLY A 19 -18.18 -15.37 7.65
CA GLY A 19 -17.22 -16.31 7.07
C GLY A 19 -17.83 -17.42 6.22
N ALA A 20 -19.15 -17.42 6.00
CA ALA A 20 -19.82 -18.45 5.20
C ALA A 20 -19.50 -18.31 3.70
N THR A 21 -19.43 -17.09 3.18
CA THR A 21 -19.01 -16.81 1.80
C THR A 21 -17.94 -15.74 1.73
N TRP A 22 -17.09 -15.83 0.71
CA TRP A 22 -15.94 -14.95 0.52
C TRP A 22 -15.97 -14.30 -0.86
N THR A 23 -15.70 -13.00 -0.89
CA THR A 23 -15.40 -12.25 -2.11
C THR A 23 -13.93 -11.89 -2.12
N SER A 24 -13.21 -12.38 -3.13
CA SER A 24 -11.80 -12.10 -3.33
C SER A 24 -11.61 -10.97 -4.34
N GLU A 25 -10.67 -10.05 -4.05
CA GLU A 25 -10.30 -8.95 -4.93
C GLU A 25 -8.78 -8.78 -4.93
N GLN A 26 -8.18 -8.84 -6.13
CA GLN A 26 -6.79 -8.46 -6.35
C GLN A 26 -6.69 -6.93 -6.31
N LEU A 27 -5.84 -6.38 -5.44
CA LEU A 27 -5.61 -4.94 -5.38
C LEU A 27 -4.51 -4.51 -6.34
N THR A 28 -3.42 -5.28 -6.43
CA THR A 28 -2.20 -4.90 -7.16
C THR A 28 -1.87 -5.94 -8.23
N ASP A 29 -1.17 -5.53 -9.30
CA ASP A 29 -0.93 -6.35 -10.50
C ASP A 29 0.47 -6.96 -10.55
N ALA A 30 1.09 -7.16 -9.39
CA ALA A 30 2.47 -7.61 -9.19
C ALA A 30 3.56 -6.68 -9.72
N ARG A 31 3.30 -5.60 -10.46
CA ARG A 31 4.39 -4.84 -11.11
C ARG A 31 5.40 -4.18 -10.14
N ARG A 32 5.04 -4.02 -8.87
CA ARG A 32 5.75 -3.20 -7.90
C ARG A 32 6.13 -3.93 -6.61
N ASP A 33 6.09 -5.26 -6.64
CA ASP A 33 6.42 -6.17 -5.52
C ASP A 33 5.88 -5.71 -4.16
N ALA A 34 4.60 -6.00 -3.91
CA ALA A 34 3.96 -5.55 -2.68
C ALA A 34 4.46 -6.31 -1.45
N THR A 35 4.64 -5.58 -0.34
CA THR A 35 5.08 -6.13 0.94
C THR A 35 4.54 -5.32 2.13
N ASN A 36 4.78 -5.82 3.35
CA ASN A 36 4.44 -5.16 4.62
C ASN A 36 2.99 -4.65 4.67
N ASP A 37 2.04 -5.47 4.24
CA ASP A 37 0.61 -5.12 4.29
C ASP A 37 0.08 -5.12 5.72
N VAL A 38 -0.79 -4.16 6.01
CA VAL A 38 -1.48 -4.01 7.29
C VAL A 38 -2.94 -3.66 7.07
N VAL A 39 -3.80 -4.15 7.96
CA VAL A 39 -5.24 -3.92 7.95
C VAL A 39 -5.72 -3.47 9.31
N SER A 40 -6.68 -2.55 9.33
CA SER A 40 -7.38 -2.16 10.56
C SER A 40 -8.86 -1.94 10.26
N GLY A 41 -9.70 -2.23 11.24
CA GLY A 41 -11.15 -2.04 11.16
C GLY A 41 -11.63 -1.12 12.27
N SER A 42 -12.79 -0.51 12.06
CA SER A 42 -13.48 0.28 13.06
C SER A 42 -14.90 -0.22 13.25
N GLN A 43 -15.22 -0.57 14.50
CA GLN A 43 -16.53 -1.09 14.88
C GLN A 43 -17.64 -0.03 14.77
N SER A 44 -17.32 1.24 15.02
CA SER A 44 -18.33 2.31 15.11
C SER A 44 -18.93 2.73 13.75
N ASN A 45 -18.25 2.45 12.65
CA ASN A 45 -18.74 2.69 11.28
C ASN A 45 -18.75 1.44 10.40
N ASN A 46 -18.42 0.26 10.96
CA ASN A 46 -18.32 -1.01 10.23
C ASN A 46 -17.48 -0.89 8.95
N GLY A 47 -16.33 -0.21 9.08
CA GLY A 47 -15.40 0.06 7.99
C GLY A 47 -14.02 -0.53 8.25
N PHE A 48 -13.20 -0.60 7.23
CA PHE A 48 -11.80 -1.00 7.35
C PHE A 48 -10.92 -0.26 6.34
N ALA A 49 -9.64 -0.27 6.61
CA ALA A 49 -8.60 0.26 5.76
C ALA A 49 -7.45 -0.73 5.64
N ILE A 50 -6.74 -0.65 4.52
CA ILE A 50 -5.58 -1.49 4.21
C ILE A 50 -4.48 -0.55 3.72
N ALA A 51 -3.26 -0.75 4.21
CA ALA A 51 -2.07 -0.08 3.72
C ALA A 51 -0.99 -1.10 3.41
N TRP A 52 -0.13 -0.82 2.44
CA TRP A 52 0.98 -1.70 2.06
C TRP A 52 2.12 -0.88 1.45
N GLN A 53 3.28 -1.51 1.32
CA GLN A 53 4.48 -0.95 0.71
C GLN A 53 4.68 -1.54 -0.69
N GLU A 54 5.09 -0.71 -1.65
CA GLU A 54 5.52 -1.16 -2.99
C GLU A 54 6.75 -0.38 -3.47
N ASP A 55 7.53 -1.00 -4.36
CA ASP A 55 8.61 -0.34 -5.12
C ASP A 55 8.03 0.32 -6.38
N PRO A 56 8.01 1.67 -6.50
CA PRO A 56 7.48 2.38 -7.67
C PRO A 56 8.10 1.96 -9.00
N LEU A 57 9.36 1.52 -8.98
CA LEU A 57 10.07 1.05 -10.18
C LEU A 57 9.95 -0.46 -10.38
N GLY A 58 9.44 -1.19 -9.38
CA GLY A 58 9.41 -2.65 -9.36
C GLY A 58 10.80 -3.27 -9.16
N LEU A 59 10.81 -4.58 -8.97
CA LEU A 59 12.06 -5.35 -8.86
C LEU A 59 12.87 -5.19 -10.14
N GLN A 60 14.08 -4.66 -10.02
CA GLN A 60 14.99 -4.58 -11.16
C GLN A 60 15.64 -5.95 -11.36
N PRO A 61 15.71 -6.46 -12.61
CA PRO A 61 16.44 -7.69 -12.89
C PRO A 61 17.89 -7.54 -12.45
N GLY A 62 18.41 -8.55 -11.76
CA GLY A 62 19.82 -8.56 -11.38
C GLY A 62 20.73 -8.58 -12.60
N GLU A 63 21.97 -8.15 -12.40
CA GLU A 63 23.00 -8.08 -13.46
C GLU A 63 23.37 -9.45 -14.08
N ALA A 64 22.78 -10.55 -13.61
CA ALA A 64 23.05 -11.89 -14.14
C ALA A 64 24.52 -12.34 -14.04
N GLU A 65 25.32 -11.73 -13.17
CA GLU A 65 26.77 -11.97 -12.97
C GLU A 65 27.11 -13.31 -12.25
N GLY A 66 26.27 -14.34 -12.40
CA GLY A 66 26.48 -15.68 -11.84
C GLY A 66 26.50 -16.79 -12.90
N PRO A 67 27.14 -17.95 -12.68
CA PRO A 67 27.25 -19.03 -13.69
C PRO A 67 25.96 -19.75 -14.09
N GLY A 68 24.78 -19.23 -13.77
CA GLY A 68 23.47 -19.85 -14.07
C GLY A 68 22.46 -18.81 -14.59
N ASP A 69 21.45 -19.27 -15.34
CA ASP A 69 20.45 -18.59 -16.20
C ASP A 69 19.83 -17.23 -15.72
N GLY A 70 20.65 -16.26 -15.34
CA GLY A 70 20.32 -14.83 -15.42
C GLY A 70 19.30 -14.27 -14.42
N GLY A 71 19.22 -14.80 -13.19
CA GLY A 71 18.31 -14.30 -12.16
C GLY A 71 18.94 -13.87 -10.83
N SER A 72 20.25 -14.05 -10.64
CA SER A 72 20.92 -13.66 -9.39
C SER A 72 21.21 -12.16 -9.36
N GLY A 73 20.80 -11.48 -8.29
CA GLY A 73 20.98 -10.03 -8.11
C GLY A 73 19.70 -9.20 -8.23
N ALA A 74 18.51 -9.80 -8.19
CA ALA A 74 17.29 -8.99 -8.13
C ALA A 74 17.32 -8.10 -6.87
N HIS A 75 17.23 -6.79 -7.08
CA HIS A 75 17.32 -5.80 -6.01
C HIS A 75 16.05 -4.95 -6.01
N THR A 76 15.54 -4.66 -4.81
CA THR A 76 14.56 -3.59 -4.60
C THR A 76 15.29 -2.27 -4.64
N THR A 77 14.69 -1.24 -5.24
CA THR A 77 15.21 0.11 -5.15
C THR A 77 15.19 0.58 -3.70
N GLY A 78 16.09 1.50 -3.32
CA GLY A 78 16.05 2.12 -2.00
C GLY A 78 14.79 2.95 -1.73
N GLY A 79 13.93 3.15 -2.74
CA GLY A 79 12.76 4.02 -2.63
C GLY A 79 11.44 3.30 -2.82
N THR A 80 10.83 2.88 -1.71
CA THR A 80 9.47 2.34 -1.68
C THR A 80 8.45 3.42 -1.32
N ASN A 81 7.19 3.17 -1.68
CA ASN A 81 6.05 4.02 -1.32
C ASN A 81 4.98 3.26 -0.54
N ILE A 82 4.25 3.99 0.31
CA ILE A 82 3.08 3.48 1.01
C ILE A 82 1.83 3.75 0.17
N TRP A 83 1.00 2.72 0.04
CA TRP A 83 -0.28 2.74 -0.64
C TRP A 83 -1.40 2.44 0.34
N TYR A 84 -2.62 2.85 -0.01
CA TYR A 84 -3.78 2.78 0.86
C TYR A 84 -5.07 2.52 0.08
N THR A 85 -5.99 1.74 0.66
CA THR A 85 -7.39 1.65 0.24
C THR A 85 -8.31 1.44 1.44
N TYR A 86 -9.62 1.62 1.24
CA TYR A 86 -10.60 1.56 2.34
C TYR A 86 -12.03 1.19 1.90
N ALA A 87 -12.77 0.65 2.87
CA ALA A 87 -14.23 0.60 2.88
C ALA A 87 -14.75 1.45 4.05
N ALA A 88 -15.40 2.57 3.74
CA ALA A 88 -15.91 3.49 4.77
C ALA A 88 -17.03 2.90 5.64
N ASN A 89 -17.85 2.02 5.04
CA ASN A 89 -18.91 1.24 5.67
C ASN A 89 -19.19 0.05 4.76
N LEU A 90 -19.27 -1.16 5.33
CA LEU A 90 -19.58 -2.37 4.58
C LEU A 90 -21.08 -2.51 4.30
N ALA A 91 -21.95 -2.11 5.24
CA ALA A 91 -23.41 -2.18 5.09
C ALA A 91 -23.95 -3.52 4.52
N GLY A 92 -23.27 -4.65 4.80
CA GLY A 92 -23.60 -5.97 4.25
C GLY A 92 -23.19 -6.20 2.79
N ALA A 93 -22.34 -5.34 2.23
CA ALA A 93 -21.82 -5.41 0.87
C ALA A 93 -20.29 -5.50 0.84
N ASN A 94 -19.76 -6.03 -0.27
CA ASN A 94 -18.33 -6.07 -0.56
C ASN A 94 -17.99 -4.99 -1.61
N PRO A 95 -17.61 -3.76 -1.21
CA PRO A 95 -17.27 -2.69 -2.15
C PRO A 95 -15.96 -2.99 -2.87
N LEU A 96 -15.81 -2.53 -4.12
CA LEU A 96 -14.54 -2.61 -4.85
C LEU A 96 -13.49 -1.68 -4.23
N LEU A 97 -12.41 -2.26 -3.72
CA LEU A 97 -11.31 -1.55 -3.07
C LEU A 97 -10.26 -1.08 -4.08
N ARG A 98 -10.07 -1.81 -5.18
CA ARG A 98 -9.06 -1.51 -6.19
C ARG A 98 -9.28 -0.14 -6.83
N SER A 99 -10.55 0.27 -6.94
CA SER A 99 -10.92 1.60 -7.46
C SER A 99 -10.59 2.77 -6.53
N LYS A 100 -10.24 2.49 -5.27
CA LYS A 100 -9.98 3.49 -4.21
C LYS A 100 -8.53 3.50 -3.75
N ILE A 101 -7.64 2.84 -4.48
CA ILE A 101 -6.22 2.82 -4.16
C ILE A 101 -5.65 4.22 -4.30
N VAL A 102 -4.93 4.67 -3.28
CA VAL A 102 -4.25 5.95 -3.21
C VAL A 102 -2.81 5.72 -2.76
N GLN A 103 -1.87 6.40 -3.42
CA GLN A 103 -0.49 6.49 -2.97
C GLN A 103 -0.37 7.57 -1.89
N LEU A 104 0.22 7.24 -0.74
CA LEU A 104 0.37 8.14 0.40
C LEU A 104 1.73 8.86 0.45
N THR A 105 2.78 8.22 -0.04
CA THR A 105 4.14 8.78 -0.12
C THR A 105 4.57 8.84 -1.58
N ASP A 106 5.37 9.83 -1.96
CA ASP A 106 5.77 10.12 -3.33
C ASP A 106 7.29 10.04 -3.54
N ASN A 107 7.94 9.11 -2.83
CA ASN A 107 9.36 8.86 -2.98
C ASN A 107 9.70 8.55 -4.44
N VAL A 108 10.65 9.33 -4.97
CA VAL A 108 11.18 9.20 -6.32
C VAL A 108 12.55 8.55 -6.22
N PRO A 109 12.72 7.29 -6.62
CA PRO A 109 14.04 6.69 -6.73
C PRO A 109 14.84 7.45 -7.79
N THR A 110 16.07 7.81 -7.47
CA THR A 110 17.02 8.30 -8.47
C THR A 110 17.72 7.11 -9.12
N PRO A 111 17.67 7.00 -10.47
CA PRO A 111 18.52 6.07 -11.17
C PRO A 111 19.98 6.30 -10.75
N PRO A 112 20.74 5.24 -10.46
CA PRO A 112 22.11 5.39 -10.03
C PRO A 112 22.98 5.88 -11.19
N PRO A 113 24.09 6.59 -10.92
CA PRO A 113 25.14 6.74 -11.90
C PRO A 113 25.79 5.37 -12.16
N GLY A 114 25.67 4.84 -13.38
CA GLY A 114 26.22 3.53 -13.78
C GLY A 114 25.33 2.34 -13.40
N ASP A 115 25.91 1.14 -13.31
CA ASP A 115 25.18 -0.13 -13.10
C ASP A 115 24.80 -0.40 -11.63
N GLY A 116 24.91 0.58 -10.74
CA GLY A 116 24.58 0.41 -9.31
C GLY A 116 23.08 0.18 -9.03
N PRO A 117 22.68 -0.12 -7.77
CA PRO A 117 21.28 -0.16 -7.38
C PRO A 117 20.70 1.27 -7.26
N PRO A 118 19.43 1.52 -7.66
CA PRO A 118 18.83 2.84 -7.54
C PRO A 118 18.82 3.35 -6.09
N THR A 119 19.22 4.60 -5.91
CA THR A 119 19.29 5.26 -4.59
C THR A 119 18.14 6.24 -4.46
N GLY A 120 17.57 6.41 -3.27
CA GLY A 120 16.45 7.32 -3.09
C GLY A 120 15.87 7.24 -1.69
N PRO A 121 15.02 8.20 -1.31
CA PRO A 121 14.24 8.09 -0.08
C PRO A 121 13.24 6.95 -0.21
N GLY A 122 12.86 6.33 0.90
CA GLY A 122 11.95 5.20 0.91
C GLY A 122 11.08 5.15 2.15
N ALA A 123 9.82 4.77 1.96
CA ALA A 123 8.84 4.62 3.01
C ALA A 123 8.58 3.14 3.30
N SER A 124 8.61 2.76 4.58
CA SER A 124 8.50 1.36 4.96
C SER A 124 7.73 1.12 6.25
N ARG A 125 7.43 -0.16 6.50
CA ARG A 125 6.87 -0.66 7.76
C ARG A 125 5.61 0.10 8.20
N PRO A 126 4.58 0.22 7.31
CA PRO A 126 3.35 0.86 7.70
C PRO A 126 2.70 0.12 8.87
N THR A 127 2.14 0.87 9.79
CA THR A 127 1.19 0.40 10.82
C THR A 127 -0.07 1.24 10.67
N LEU A 128 -1.22 0.66 10.99
CA LEU A 128 -2.52 1.29 10.73
C LEU A 128 -3.45 1.08 11.91
N GLN A 129 -4.13 2.16 12.32
CA GLN A 129 -5.20 2.14 13.30
C GLN A 129 -6.40 2.93 12.79
N MET A 130 -7.60 2.50 13.15
CA MET A 130 -8.83 3.25 12.91
C MET A 130 -9.55 3.62 14.20
N SER A 131 -10.19 4.80 14.18
CA SER A 131 -11.13 5.26 15.21
C SER A 131 -12.30 5.96 14.52
N GLY A 132 -13.45 5.30 14.47
CA GLY A 132 -14.56 5.77 13.65
C GLY A 132 -14.16 5.83 12.18
N THR A 133 -14.43 6.98 11.57
CA THR A 133 -14.06 7.24 10.17
C THR A 133 -12.62 7.69 9.99
N THR A 134 -11.85 7.85 11.07
CA THR A 134 -10.46 8.30 11.02
C THR A 134 -9.53 7.09 10.91
N ALA A 135 -8.65 7.11 9.91
CA ALA A 135 -7.54 6.17 9.79
C ALA A 135 -6.22 6.93 10.03
N ALA A 136 -5.38 6.38 10.90
CA ALA A 136 -4.03 6.86 11.15
C ALA A 136 -3.04 5.79 10.69
N ILE A 137 -2.16 6.16 9.76
CA ILE A 137 -1.10 5.28 9.25
C ILE A 137 0.23 5.88 9.65
N VAL A 138 1.07 5.07 10.30
CA VAL A 138 2.43 5.45 10.67
C VAL A 138 3.39 4.60 9.85
N TYR A 139 4.38 5.23 9.23
CA TYR A 139 5.43 4.56 8.45
C TYR A 139 6.78 5.22 8.73
N GLU A 140 7.86 4.50 8.42
CA GLU A 140 9.24 4.97 8.53
C GLU A 140 9.69 5.55 7.20
N GLU A 141 10.15 6.81 7.18
CA GLU A 141 10.80 7.43 6.02
C GLU A 141 12.32 7.42 6.17
N SER A 142 12.99 6.96 5.12
CA SER A 142 14.45 7.02 4.97
C SER A 142 14.82 8.14 4.00
N LYS A 143 15.92 8.85 4.29
CA LYS A 143 16.44 9.88 3.37
C LYS A 143 17.25 9.23 2.25
N GLY A 144 17.00 9.67 1.02
CA GLY A 144 17.89 9.40 -0.11
C GLY A 144 19.19 10.17 0.04
N GLY A 145 20.28 9.46 0.34
CA GLY A 145 21.63 10.02 0.39
C GLY A 145 22.54 9.26 1.36
N GLY A 146 23.68 8.78 0.87
CA GLY A 146 24.65 8.04 1.67
C GLY A 146 25.08 8.82 2.92
N GLY A 147 24.69 8.32 4.10
CA GLY A 147 25.13 8.86 5.39
C GLY A 147 24.09 8.78 6.50
N GLY A 148 24.03 7.63 7.19
CA GLY A 148 23.83 7.52 8.65
C GLY A 148 22.73 8.30 9.37
N GLY A 149 21.60 8.65 8.75
CA GLY A 149 20.50 9.40 9.39
C GLY A 149 19.29 8.52 9.70
N LYS A 150 18.92 8.43 10.99
CA LYS A 150 17.81 7.61 11.49
C LYS A 150 16.42 8.03 10.98
N ASP A 151 15.60 7.01 10.72
CA ASP A 151 14.22 7.03 10.23
C ASP A 151 13.35 8.10 10.92
N GLN A 152 12.61 8.87 10.14
CA GLN A 152 11.58 9.77 10.66
C GLN A 152 10.23 9.07 10.50
N ALA A 153 9.52 8.83 11.60
CA ALA A 153 8.15 8.33 11.53
C ALA A 153 7.22 9.46 11.08
N VAL A 154 6.58 9.31 9.92
CA VAL A 154 5.57 10.25 9.43
C VAL A 154 4.19 9.60 9.58
N ALA A 155 3.26 10.29 10.23
CA ALA A 155 1.87 9.86 10.33
C ALA A 155 1.08 10.49 9.18
N ALA A 156 0.47 9.67 8.31
CA ALA A 156 -0.54 10.13 7.38
C ALA A 156 -1.91 10.06 8.06
N GLU A 157 -2.52 11.22 8.33
CA GLU A 157 -3.92 11.32 8.76
C GLU A 157 -4.78 11.74 7.56
N ARG A 158 -5.74 10.92 7.17
CA ARG A 158 -6.78 11.31 6.21
C ARG A 158 -8.14 11.23 6.89
N ALA A 159 -8.69 12.38 7.26
CA ALA A 159 -10.08 12.52 7.69
C ALA A 159 -11.00 12.59 6.45
N PHE A 160 -11.92 11.63 6.29
CA PHE A 160 -12.92 11.70 5.21
C PHE A 160 -14.14 12.51 5.68
N THR A 161 -14.54 13.50 4.87
CA THR A 161 -15.74 14.32 5.12
C THR A 161 -16.99 13.47 4.88
N THR A 162 -17.74 13.19 5.94
CA THR A 162 -19.09 12.62 5.80
C THR A 162 -20.03 13.73 5.33
N THR A 163 -20.48 13.69 4.07
CA THR A 163 -21.60 14.51 3.62
C THR A 163 -22.86 14.05 4.35
N ARG A 164 -23.22 14.70 5.46
CA ARG A 164 -24.56 14.57 6.04
C ARG A 164 -25.54 15.27 5.10
N SER A 165 -26.34 14.53 4.35
CA SER A 165 -27.55 15.09 3.73
C SER A 165 -28.48 15.54 4.83
N ALA A 166 -28.67 16.86 4.96
CA ALA A 166 -29.68 17.44 5.81
C ALA A 166 -31.07 17.07 5.26
N SER A 167 -31.76 16.14 5.93
CA SER A 167 -33.18 15.90 5.69
C SER A 167 -33.95 17.13 6.17
N THR A 168 -34.43 17.95 5.24
CA THR A 168 -35.32 19.07 5.55
C THR A 168 -36.69 18.48 5.89
N ARG A 169 -36.98 18.37 7.18
CA ARG A 169 -38.32 18.09 7.68
C ARG A 169 -39.20 19.29 7.39
N ARG A 170 -39.98 19.23 6.31
CA ARG A 170 -41.10 20.15 6.09
C ARG A 170 -42.23 19.73 7.03
N THR A 171 -42.53 20.60 8.00
CA THR A 171 -43.83 20.67 8.67
C THR A 171 -44.81 21.45 7.81
#